data_AF-A0A968UA71-F1
#
_entry.id   AF-A0A968UA71-F1
#
_cell.length_a   1.000
_cell.length_b   1.000
_cell.length_c   1.000
_cell.angle_alpha   90.00
_cell.angle_beta   90.00
_cell.angle_gamma   90.00
#
_symmetry.space_group_name_H-M   'P 1'
#
loop_
_entity.id
_entity.type
_entity.pdbx_description
1 polymer ?
#
loop_
_entity_poly.entity_id
_entity_poly.type
_entity_poly.pdbx_seq_one_letter_code
_entity_poly.pdbx_strand_id
1 'polypeptide(L)'
;MKIEAFTQIQLQNTLREQPLLTGFASLRIGARGTDYYDSFRDFLPLDEDNDTTIDFQSAAFLTGSLGKWTYKGAYNSDRPLNEDSRGENRLFRSYSSGSENYPIYGDSSTTEVTTPSTDHVYFRLERNSKIEEAEPDFFMWGDYDTAEFASESQEFSAITRQLHGFKSNYNWGDFQFNALYANNLEGFQRDAIAPDGTSGFYFLSRRLLIPGSEDIYLELSPSMMQAM
;
A
#
# COMPACT_ATOMS: atom_id res chain seq x y z
N MET A 1 -11.05 -37.22 -33.91
CA MET A 1 -11.75 -36.80 -32.67
C MET A 1 -10.73 -36.02 -31.85
N LYS A 2 -10.79 -34.69 -31.86
CA LYS A 2 -9.89 -33.84 -31.06
C LYS A 2 -10.48 -33.77 -29.65
N ILE A 3 -9.72 -34.24 -28.67
CA ILE A 3 -10.02 -34.03 -27.26
C ILE A 3 -9.38 -32.70 -26.91
N GLU A 4 -10.20 -31.66 -26.76
CA GLU A 4 -9.78 -30.41 -26.13
C GLU A 4 -9.97 -30.60 -24.62
N ALA A 5 -8.86 -30.72 -23.91
CA ALA A 5 -8.84 -30.68 -22.46
C ALA A 5 -8.58 -29.23 -22.05
N PHE A 6 -9.53 -28.60 -21.37
CA PHE A 6 -9.32 -27.33 -20.69
C PHE A 6 -9.32 -27.60 -19.17
N THR A 7 -8.38 -26.97 -18.47
CA THR A 7 -8.30 -26.99 -17.01
C THR A 7 -8.60 -25.58 -16.54
N GLN A 8 -9.72 -25.41 -15.84
CA GLN A 8 -10.11 -24.15 -15.25
C GLN A 8 -9.73 -24.15 -13.76
N ILE A 9 -8.85 -23.24 -13.35
CA ILE A 9 -8.48 -23.04 -11.95
C ILE A 9 -9.27 -21.83 -11.45
N GLN A 10 -10.31 -22.08 -10.65
CA GLN A 10 -11.12 -21.02 -10.05
C GLN A 10 -10.68 -20.82 -8.59
N LEU A 11 -9.94 -19.75 -8.32
CA LEU A 11 -9.60 -19.31 -6.96
C LEU A 11 -10.77 -18.48 -6.42
N GLN A 12 -11.69 -19.15 -5.72
CA GLN A 12 -12.76 -18.47 -5.01
C GLN A 12 -12.28 -18.10 -3.61
N ASN A 13 -12.34 -16.80 -3.26
CA ASN A 13 -12.06 -16.36 -1.90
C ASN A 13 -12.96 -17.12 -0.91
N THR A 14 -12.35 -17.86 0.02
CA THR A 14 -13.08 -18.49 1.13
C THR A 14 -13.50 -17.38 2.09
N LEU A 15 -14.81 -17.20 2.25
CA LEU A 15 -15.35 -16.19 3.13
C LEU A 15 -15.05 -16.60 4.58
N ARG A 16 -14.50 -15.69 5.38
CA ARG A 16 -14.19 -16.00 6.78
C ARG A 16 -15.50 -16.01 7.56
N GLU A 17 -15.93 -17.19 8.02
CA GLU A 17 -17.18 -17.34 8.78
C GLU A 17 -17.18 -16.55 10.10
N GLN A 18 -16.00 -16.32 10.68
CA GLN A 18 -15.83 -15.51 11.89
C GLN A 18 -15.03 -14.25 11.56
N PRO A 19 -15.48 -13.05 11.92
CA PRO A 19 -14.66 -11.85 11.79
C PRO A 19 -13.48 -11.90 12.77
N LEU A 20 -12.34 -11.32 12.39
CA LEU A 20 -11.21 -11.07 13.26
C LEU A 20 -11.24 -9.59 13.64
N LEU A 21 -11.19 -9.31 14.93
CA LEU A 21 -10.97 -7.97 15.47
C LEU A 21 -9.84 -8.06 16.48
N THR A 22 -8.83 -7.23 16.33
CA THR A 22 -7.73 -7.07 17.28
C THR A 22 -7.41 -5.60 17.44
N GLY A 23 -6.94 -5.19 18.62
CA GLY A 23 -6.67 -3.79 18.89
C GLY A 23 -6.36 -3.54 20.36
N PHE A 24 -6.08 -2.28 20.66
CA PHE A 24 -5.90 -1.80 22.01
C PHE A 24 -6.55 -0.43 22.19
N ALA A 25 -6.81 -0.08 23.44
CA ALA A 25 -7.14 1.26 23.86
C ALA A 25 -6.41 1.53 25.18
N SER A 26 -5.74 2.66 25.28
CA SER A 26 -5.05 3.15 26.47
C SER A 26 -5.58 4.54 26.83
N LEU A 27 -5.80 4.74 28.12
CA LEU A 27 -6.13 6.03 28.70
C LEU A 27 -5.04 6.38 29.70
N ARG A 28 -4.45 7.56 29.54
CA ARG A 28 -3.44 8.10 30.44
C ARG A 28 -3.98 9.38 31.07
N ILE A 29 -3.77 9.51 32.37
CA ILE A 29 -4.03 10.74 33.13
C ILE A 29 -2.77 11.02 33.92
N GLY A 30 -2.09 12.12 33.63
CA GLY A 30 -0.81 12.42 34.26
C GLY A 30 -0.24 13.76 33.80
N ALA A 31 0.77 14.25 34.50
CA ALA A 31 1.49 15.45 34.08
C ALA A 31 2.16 15.24 32.72
N ARG A 32 2.16 16.23 31.83
CA ARG A 32 2.68 16.13 30.45
C ARG A 32 4.08 15.50 30.35
N GLY A 33 5.02 15.93 31.18
CA GLY A 33 6.41 15.47 31.20
C GLY A 33 6.64 14.06 31.79
N THR A 34 5.59 13.27 32.03
CA THR A 34 5.71 11.86 32.46
C THR A 34 5.24 10.86 31.41
N ASP A 35 5.07 11.29 30.16
CA ASP A 35 4.79 10.36 29.07
C ASP A 35 6.10 9.76 28.53
N TYR A 36 6.47 8.59 29.05
CA TYR A 36 7.67 7.86 28.66
C TYR A 36 7.46 6.97 27.43
N TYR A 37 6.24 6.90 26.90
CA TYR A 37 5.85 6.00 25.81
C TYR A 37 5.59 6.74 24.50
N ASP A 38 5.43 8.05 24.57
CA ASP A 38 5.34 8.94 23.41
C ASP A 38 6.73 9.23 22.79
N SER A 39 6.75 9.95 21.68
CA SER A 39 7.96 10.40 21.00
C SER A 39 8.90 11.10 21.98
N PHE A 40 10.20 10.73 21.93
CA PHE A 40 11.24 11.37 22.76
C PHE A 40 11.29 12.90 22.64
N ARG A 41 10.70 13.47 21.57
CA ARG A 41 10.60 14.93 21.36
C ARG A 41 9.63 15.61 22.32
N ASP A 42 8.64 14.88 22.83
CA ASP A 42 7.55 15.44 23.65
C ASP A 42 7.79 15.25 25.16
N PHE A 43 8.83 14.49 25.53
CA PHE A 43 9.23 14.20 26.91
C PHE A 43 9.71 15.44 27.70
N LEU A 44 10.25 16.46 27.01
CA LEU A 44 10.74 17.70 27.62
C LEU A 44 10.02 18.90 27.01
N PRO A 45 8.82 19.25 27.53
CA PRO A 45 8.09 20.44 27.10
C PRO A 45 8.99 21.68 27.21
N LEU A 46 9.30 22.30 26.06
CA LEU A 46 10.16 23.49 25.98
C LEU A 46 9.51 24.73 26.63
N ASP A 47 8.21 24.67 26.85
CA ASP A 47 7.38 25.69 27.51
C ASP A 47 7.31 25.53 29.04
N GLU A 48 8.01 24.52 29.61
CA GLU A 48 7.99 24.16 31.04
C GLU A 48 6.58 23.83 31.58
N ASP A 49 5.60 23.66 30.71
CA ASP A 49 4.23 23.32 31.08
C ASP A 49 4.13 21.82 31.39
N ASN A 50 3.79 21.52 32.64
CA ASN A 50 3.66 20.17 33.16
C ASN A 50 2.30 19.94 33.83
N ASP A 51 1.27 20.64 33.36
CA ASP A 51 -0.09 20.46 33.83
C ASP A 51 -0.62 19.04 33.56
N THR A 52 -1.71 18.68 34.25
CA THR A 52 -2.33 17.35 34.13
C THR A 52 -3.02 17.22 32.77
N THR A 53 -2.58 16.26 31.96
CA THR A 53 -3.17 15.90 30.67
C THR A 53 -3.99 14.62 30.79
N ILE A 54 -4.96 14.50 29.87
CA ILE A 54 -5.72 13.28 29.64
C ILE A 54 -5.47 12.88 28.20
N ASP A 55 -4.76 11.77 28.00
CA ASP A 55 -4.36 11.28 26.70
C ASP A 55 -5.05 9.94 26.42
N PHE A 56 -5.58 9.79 25.22
CA PHE A 56 -6.26 8.58 24.78
C PHE A 56 -5.65 8.09 23.47
N GLN A 57 -5.15 6.87 23.48
CA GLN A 57 -4.61 6.22 22.29
C GLN A 57 -5.35 4.92 22.03
N SER A 58 -5.56 4.60 20.76
CA SER A 58 -6.18 3.35 20.35
C SER A 58 -5.74 2.94 18.95
N ALA A 59 -5.67 1.65 18.73
CA ALA A 59 -5.49 1.09 17.40
C ALA A 59 -6.34 -0.16 17.24
N ALA A 60 -6.82 -0.41 16.03
CA ALA A 60 -7.64 -1.56 15.72
C ALA A 60 -7.37 -2.08 14.31
N PHE A 61 -7.45 -3.39 14.15
CA PHE A 61 -7.47 -4.08 12.88
C PHE A 61 -8.69 -5.01 12.86
N LEU A 62 -9.42 -4.97 11.76
CA LEU A 62 -10.59 -5.82 11.54
C LEU A 62 -10.58 -6.41 10.14
N THR A 63 -11.02 -7.66 10.04
CA THR A 63 -11.25 -8.31 8.76
C THR A 63 -12.35 -9.35 8.91
N GLY A 64 -13.19 -9.50 7.90
CA GLY A 64 -14.28 -10.46 7.93
C GLY A 64 -15.10 -10.41 6.65
N SER A 65 -16.23 -11.10 6.67
CA SER A 65 -17.12 -11.16 5.52
C SER A 65 -18.55 -10.80 5.95
N LEU A 66 -19.27 -10.09 5.08
CA LEU A 66 -20.68 -9.79 5.18
C LEU A 66 -21.37 -10.18 3.85
N GLY A 67 -22.04 -11.33 3.86
CA GLY A 67 -22.60 -11.90 2.64
C GLY A 67 -21.50 -12.25 1.64
N LYS A 68 -21.55 -11.68 0.43
CA LYS A 68 -20.54 -11.89 -0.63
C LYS A 68 -19.35 -10.93 -0.54
N TRP A 69 -19.41 -9.95 0.36
CA TRP A 69 -18.38 -8.94 0.52
C TRP A 69 -17.42 -9.32 1.64
N THR A 70 -16.14 -9.16 1.40
CA THR A 70 -15.08 -9.19 2.41
C THR A 70 -14.72 -7.75 2.75
N TYR A 71 -14.63 -7.45 4.03
CA TYR A 71 -14.17 -6.14 4.51
C TYR A 71 -12.84 -6.30 5.25
N LYS A 72 -11.98 -5.31 5.10
CA LYS A 72 -10.72 -5.17 5.83
C LYS A 72 -10.57 -3.72 6.25
N GLY A 73 -10.22 -3.48 7.50
CA GLY A 73 -10.06 -2.15 8.04
C GLY A 73 -8.94 -2.09 9.07
N ALA A 74 -8.26 -0.96 9.11
CA ALA A 74 -7.29 -0.66 10.15
C ALA A 74 -7.40 0.81 10.56
N TYR A 75 -7.08 1.07 11.82
CA TYR A 75 -7.07 2.39 12.42
C TYR A 75 -5.97 2.48 13.46
N ASN A 76 -5.31 3.63 13.52
CA ASN A 76 -4.39 4.00 14.58
C ASN A 76 -4.60 5.48 14.92
N SER A 77 -4.85 5.81 16.18
CA SER A 77 -5.11 7.19 16.61
C SER A 77 -3.86 8.05 16.72
N ASP A 78 -2.70 7.40 16.85
CA ASP A 78 -1.45 8.02 17.27
C ASP A 78 -0.57 8.41 16.07
N ARG A 79 -0.55 7.55 15.05
CA ARG A 79 0.28 7.73 13.85
C ARG A 79 -0.35 7.12 12.60
N PRO A 80 0.07 7.54 11.39
CA PRO A 80 -0.26 6.85 10.15
C PRO A 80 0.06 5.36 10.17
N LEU A 81 -0.71 4.57 9.42
CA LEU A 81 -0.54 3.10 9.40
C LEU A 81 0.77 2.65 8.78
N ASN A 82 1.32 3.44 7.87
CA ASN A 82 2.61 3.18 7.23
C ASN A 82 3.82 3.72 7.98
N GLU A 83 3.61 4.56 9.02
CA GLU A 83 4.72 5.15 9.75
C GLU A 83 5.59 4.08 10.42
N ASP A 84 6.89 4.12 10.12
CA ASP A 84 7.87 3.18 10.66
C ASP A 84 8.48 3.65 12.00
N SER A 85 9.37 2.83 12.59
CA SER A 85 10.00 3.16 13.87
C SER A 85 10.96 4.35 13.83
N ARG A 86 11.26 4.89 12.63
CA ARG A 86 12.05 6.11 12.44
C ARG A 86 11.16 7.34 12.24
N GLY A 87 9.83 7.19 12.26
CA GLY A 87 8.88 8.26 11.96
C GLY A 87 8.72 8.54 10.46
N GLU A 88 9.14 7.60 9.60
CA GLU A 88 9.02 7.75 8.15
C GLU A 88 7.68 7.19 7.66
N ASN A 89 6.86 8.02 7.01
CA ASN A 89 5.56 7.65 6.47
C ASN A 89 5.61 7.52 4.93
N ARG A 90 5.97 6.34 4.44
CA ARG A 90 6.18 6.08 3.00
C ARG A 90 4.92 5.57 2.33
N LEU A 91 4.78 5.87 1.04
CA LEU A 91 3.75 5.27 0.18
C LEU A 91 4.04 3.78 0.05
N PHE A 92 3.07 2.94 0.46
CA PHE A 92 3.29 1.52 0.72
C PHE A 92 4.41 1.23 1.71
N ARG A 93 4.03 0.85 2.93
CA ARG A 93 4.98 0.53 4.00
C ARG A 93 6.07 -0.45 3.55
N SER A 94 7.31 0.02 3.51
CA SER A 94 8.49 -0.84 3.34
C SER A 94 8.80 -1.58 4.65
N TYR A 95 9.24 -2.83 4.59
CA TYR A 95 9.73 -3.57 5.76
C TYR A 95 10.92 -2.82 6.38
N SER A 96 10.68 -2.05 7.43
CA SER A 96 11.74 -1.40 8.20
C SER A 96 12.36 -2.43 9.15
N SER A 97 13.66 -2.34 9.38
CA SER A 97 14.42 -3.23 10.29
C SER A 97 13.85 -3.39 11.71
N GLY A 98 12.90 -2.54 12.14
CA GLY A 98 12.18 -2.70 13.41
C GLY A 98 11.07 -3.76 13.41
N SER A 99 10.73 -4.32 12.24
CA SER A 99 9.80 -5.44 12.06
C SER A 99 10.49 -6.71 11.57
N GLU A 100 11.80 -6.82 11.80
CA GLU A 100 12.54 -8.07 11.54
C GLU A 100 12.02 -9.17 12.47
N ASN A 101 11.15 -10.02 11.93
CA ASN A 101 10.96 -11.34 12.49
C ASN A 101 12.31 -12.03 12.41
N TYR A 102 12.91 -12.41 13.53
CA TYR A 102 14.04 -13.34 13.55
C TYR A 102 13.49 -14.69 13.07
N PRO A 103 13.59 -15.03 11.77
CA PRO A 103 13.05 -16.29 11.31
C PRO A 103 13.96 -17.37 11.88
N ILE A 104 13.36 -18.39 12.48
CA ILE A 104 14.13 -19.51 13.00
C ILE A 104 14.63 -20.27 11.77
N TYR A 105 15.93 -20.53 11.69
CA TYR A 105 16.54 -21.19 10.53
C TYR A 105 15.73 -22.45 10.11
N GLY A 106 15.05 -22.37 8.95
CA GLY A 106 14.20 -23.44 8.43
C GLY A 106 12.69 -23.20 8.50
N ASP A 107 12.22 -22.09 9.08
CA ASP A 107 10.84 -21.64 8.91
C ASP A 107 10.75 -20.68 7.71
N SER A 108 9.91 -21.00 6.73
CA SER A 108 9.72 -20.15 5.53
C SER A 108 8.68 -19.06 5.82
N SER A 109 8.81 -18.42 6.97
CA SER A 109 7.86 -17.42 7.44
C SER A 109 8.01 -16.12 6.64
N THR A 110 6.89 -15.61 6.13
CA THR A 110 6.81 -14.32 5.43
C THR A 110 5.87 -13.39 6.18
N THR A 111 6.00 -12.10 5.95
CA THR A 111 5.12 -11.07 6.52
C THR A 111 4.70 -10.17 5.39
N GLU A 112 3.46 -9.69 5.43
CA GLU A 112 2.87 -8.86 4.40
C GLU A 112 2.08 -7.71 5.03
N VAL A 113 2.17 -6.53 4.41
CA VAL A 113 1.40 -5.36 4.80
C VAL A 113 0.01 -5.45 4.16
N THR A 114 -1.01 -5.70 4.97
CA THR A 114 -2.37 -5.96 4.46
C THR A 114 -3.28 -4.73 4.42
N THR A 115 -2.86 -3.62 5.02
CA THR A 115 -3.62 -2.37 5.15
C THR A 115 -2.71 -1.14 4.93
N PRO A 116 -2.01 -1.06 3.78
CA PRO A 116 -1.09 0.04 3.52
C PRO A 116 -1.86 1.36 3.41
N SER A 117 -1.48 2.34 4.24
CA SER A 117 -2.06 3.67 4.25
C SER A 117 -1.10 4.68 4.84
N THR A 118 -0.85 5.75 4.09
CA THR A 118 -0.18 6.96 4.61
C THR A 118 -1.08 7.80 5.53
N ASP A 119 -2.34 7.39 5.69
CA ASP A 119 -3.29 7.92 6.68
C ASP A 119 -3.33 7.07 7.95
N HIS A 120 -4.04 7.58 8.96
CA HIS A 120 -4.37 6.89 10.21
C HIS A 120 -5.41 5.76 10.03
N VAL A 121 -5.99 5.64 8.83
CA VAL A 121 -7.09 4.72 8.51
C VAL A 121 -6.84 4.00 7.21
N TYR A 122 -7.34 2.76 7.13
CA TYR A 122 -7.46 1.99 5.91
C TYR A 122 -8.81 1.31 5.90
N PHE A 123 -9.46 1.27 4.74
CA PHE A 123 -10.66 0.48 4.56
C PHE A 123 -10.70 -0.11 3.15
N ARG A 124 -11.11 -1.37 3.05
CA ARG A 124 -11.38 -2.03 1.78
C ARG A 124 -12.58 -2.94 1.93
N LEU A 125 -13.53 -2.79 1.03
CA LEU A 125 -14.70 -3.65 0.88
C LEU A 125 -14.65 -4.24 -0.52
N GLU A 126 -14.53 -5.56 -0.63
CA GLU A 126 -14.34 -6.26 -1.90
C GLU A 126 -15.22 -7.49 -2.04
N ARG A 127 -15.53 -7.90 -3.27
CA ARG A 127 -16.19 -9.17 -3.58
C ARG A 127 -15.67 -9.71 -4.90
N ASN A 128 -15.80 -11.01 -5.09
CA ASN A 128 -15.54 -11.61 -6.40
C ASN A 128 -16.49 -11.01 -7.45
N SER A 129 -15.95 -10.75 -8.64
CA SER A 129 -16.78 -10.34 -9.78
C SER A 129 -17.79 -11.42 -10.12
N LYS A 130 -18.93 -10.99 -10.70
CA LYS A 130 -19.90 -11.93 -11.28
C LYS A 130 -19.49 -12.40 -12.67
N ILE A 131 -18.57 -11.68 -13.29
CA ILE A 131 -18.01 -11.99 -14.60
C ILE A 131 -16.79 -12.88 -14.37
N GLU A 132 -16.69 -13.96 -15.13
CA GLU A 132 -15.55 -14.86 -15.09
C GLU A 132 -14.29 -14.15 -15.56
N GLU A 133 -13.17 -14.34 -14.85
CA GLU A 133 -11.87 -13.71 -15.15
C GLU A 133 -11.82 -12.17 -15.02
N ALA A 134 -12.90 -11.51 -14.60
CA ALA A 134 -12.88 -10.08 -14.32
C ALA A 134 -12.28 -9.77 -12.95
N GLU A 135 -11.70 -8.58 -12.84
CA GLU A 135 -11.20 -8.03 -11.58
C GLU A 135 -12.32 -7.96 -10.51
N PRO A 136 -12.00 -8.14 -9.22
CA PRO A 136 -13.00 -8.09 -8.15
C PRO A 136 -13.65 -6.70 -8.05
N ASP A 137 -14.93 -6.69 -7.65
CA ASP A 137 -15.59 -5.42 -7.34
C ASP A 137 -15.10 -4.95 -5.96
N PHE A 138 -14.62 -3.72 -5.85
CA PHE A 138 -14.18 -3.18 -4.57
C PHE A 138 -14.34 -1.67 -4.45
N PHE A 139 -14.38 -1.21 -3.20
CA PHE A 139 -14.22 0.17 -2.80
C PHE A 139 -13.15 0.22 -1.71
N MET A 140 -12.21 1.16 -1.80
CA MET A 140 -11.17 1.29 -0.79
C MET A 140 -10.76 2.73 -0.52
N TRP A 141 -10.24 2.94 0.68
CA TRP A 141 -9.43 4.08 1.09
C TRP A 141 -8.09 3.57 1.62
N GLY A 142 -6.98 4.10 1.11
CA GLY A 142 -5.63 3.71 1.48
C GLY A 142 -4.66 3.92 0.34
N ASP A 143 -3.51 3.27 0.40
CA ASP A 143 -2.54 3.28 -0.69
C ASP A 143 -2.91 2.24 -1.76
N TYR A 144 -2.81 2.62 -3.02
CA TYR A 144 -3.16 1.80 -4.18
C TYR A 144 -2.28 2.05 -5.40
N ASP A 145 -2.03 1.02 -6.19
CA ASP A 145 -1.46 1.13 -7.54
C ASP A 145 -2.55 1.44 -8.57
N THR A 146 -2.17 1.73 -9.80
CA THR A 146 -3.12 2.03 -10.90
C THR A 146 -2.85 1.19 -12.15
N ALA A 147 -2.20 0.03 -12.00
CA ALA A 147 -1.75 -0.77 -13.13
C ALA A 147 -2.89 -1.22 -14.07
N GLU A 148 -4.12 -1.34 -13.56
CA GLU A 148 -5.32 -1.65 -14.35
C GLU A 148 -5.67 -0.54 -15.37
N PHE A 149 -5.14 0.67 -15.21
CA PHE A 149 -5.27 1.76 -16.18
C PHE A 149 -4.18 1.77 -17.24
N ALA A 150 -3.31 0.75 -17.26
CA ALA A 150 -2.23 0.59 -18.23
C ALA A 150 -2.41 -0.68 -19.09
N SER A 151 -3.65 -1.02 -19.44
CA SER A 151 -3.93 -2.13 -20.37
C SER A 151 -3.47 -1.81 -21.80
N GLU A 152 -3.34 -2.83 -22.65
CA GLU A 152 -3.00 -2.66 -24.07
C GLU A 152 -3.96 -1.71 -24.80
N SER A 153 -5.23 -1.64 -24.36
CA SER A 153 -6.24 -0.74 -24.92
C SER A 153 -6.03 0.74 -24.57
N GLN A 154 -5.17 1.04 -23.59
CA GLN A 154 -4.94 2.38 -23.02
C GLN A 154 -3.54 2.92 -23.40
N GLU A 155 -3.01 2.60 -24.58
CA GLU A 155 -1.65 2.98 -25.00
C GLU A 155 -1.29 4.46 -24.73
N PHE A 156 -2.20 5.38 -25.04
CA PHE A 156 -1.97 6.83 -24.90
C PHE A 156 -2.52 7.45 -23.61
N SER A 157 -3.29 6.68 -22.84
CA SER A 157 -3.89 7.13 -21.57
C SER A 157 -3.45 6.28 -20.38
N ALA A 158 -2.39 5.47 -20.56
CA ALA A 158 -1.87 4.60 -19.53
C ALA A 158 -1.43 5.39 -18.31
N ILE A 159 -1.86 4.95 -17.13
CA ILE A 159 -1.43 5.51 -15.85
C ILE A 159 -0.89 4.36 -15.02
N THR A 160 0.40 4.44 -14.68
CA THR A 160 1.05 3.50 -13.77
C THR A 160 1.68 4.33 -12.66
N ARG A 161 0.93 4.48 -11.58
CA ARG A 161 1.31 5.26 -10.39
C ARG A 161 0.88 4.55 -9.14
N GLN A 162 1.65 4.77 -8.10
CA GLN A 162 1.27 4.52 -6.73
C GLN A 162 0.67 5.81 -6.16
N LEU A 163 -0.48 5.70 -5.49
CA LEU A 163 -1.25 6.83 -4.98
C LEU A 163 -1.88 6.48 -3.63
N HIS A 164 -2.33 7.49 -2.90
CA HIS A 164 -3.07 7.38 -1.66
C HIS A 164 -4.41 8.12 -1.77
N GLY A 165 -5.48 7.47 -1.32
CA GLY A 165 -6.83 8.03 -1.29
C GLY A 165 -7.89 6.98 -1.60
N PHE A 166 -8.86 7.33 -2.44
CA PHE A 166 -9.96 6.45 -2.81
C PHE A 166 -9.73 5.75 -4.15
N LYS A 167 -10.04 4.46 -4.22
CA LYS A 167 -10.06 3.67 -5.46
C LYS A 167 -11.24 2.71 -5.46
N SER A 168 -11.89 2.53 -6.61
CA SER A 168 -12.97 1.57 -6.77
C SER A 168 -13.01 0.95 -8.16
N ASN A 169 -13.43 -0.32 -8.20
CA ASN A 169 -13.73 -1.11 -9.39
C ASN A 169 -15.12 -1.73 -9.19
N TYR A 170 -15.99 -1.64 -10.19
CA TYR A 170 -17.30 -2.25 -10.12
C TYR A 170 -17.79 -2.73 -11.48
N ASN A 171 -18.08 -4.02 -11.56
CA ASN A 171 -18.62 -4.67 -12.74
C ASN A 171 -20.15 -4.77 -12.67
N TRP A 172 -20.82 -4.23 -13.68
CA TRP A 172 -22.26 -4.29 -13.86
C TRP A 172 -22.61 -4.81 -15.25
N GLY A 173 -22.91 -6.11 -15.33
CA GLY A 173 -23.26 -6.75 -16.61
C GLY A 173 -22.03 -6.71 -17.52
N ASP A 174 -22.15 -6.06 -18.66
CA ASP A 174 -21.06 -5.90 -19.63
C ASP A 174 -20.28 -4.58 -19.45
N PHE A 175 -20.57 -3.82 -18.38
CA PHE A 175 -19.92 -2.54 -18.10
C PHE A 175 -19.02 -2.64 -16.86
N GLN A 176 -17.82 -2.06 -16.95
CA GLN A 176 -16.90 -1.92 -15.83
C GLN A 176 -16.71 -0.43 -15.51
N PHE A 177 -16.89 -0.09 -14.24
CA PHE A 177 -16.69 1.26 -13.73
C PHE A 177 -15.45 1.30 -12.84
N ASN A 178 -14.49 2.14 -13.22
CA ASN A 178 -13.28 2.41 -12.45
C ASN A 178 -13.26 3.88 -12.03
N ALA A 179 -12.97 4.14 -10.76
CA ALA A 179 -12.81 5.49 -10.24
C ALA A 179 -11.64 5.55 -9.26
N LEU A 180 -10.88 6.63 -9.32
CA LEU A 180 -9.79 6.91 -8.41
C LEU A 180 -9.81 8.38 -8.00
N TYR A 181 -9.39 8.65 -6.78
CA TYR A 181 -9.13 9.97 -6.24
C TYR A 181 -7.90 9.88 -5.36
N ALA A 182 -6.92 10.75 -5.60
CA ALA A 182 -5.69 10.82 -4.83
C ALA A 182 -5.51 12.20 -4.23
N ASN A 183 -5.05 12.25 -2.98
CA ASN A 183 -4.72 13.50 -2.29
C ASN A 183 -3.20 13.74 -2.20
N ASN A 184 -2.38 12.76 -2.59
CA ASN A 184 -0.93 12.88 -2.74
C ASN A 184 -0.55 12.80 -4.24
N LEU A 185 -0.17 13.93 -4.81
CA LEU A 185 0.36 13.99 -6.17
C LEU A 185 1.86 14.20 -6.10
N GLU A 186 2.61 13.11 -6.21
CA GLU A 186 4.06 13.16 -6.34
C GLU A 186 4.48 13.38 -7.80
N GLY A 187 5.65 14.00 -7.98
CA GLY A 187 6.19 14.26 -9.31
C GLY A 187 6.65 12.97 -9.98
N PHE A 188 6.15 12.69 -11.19
CA PHE A 188 6.65 11.58 -12.01
C PHE A 188 7.90 12.01 -12.79
N GLN A 189 8.97 11.21 -12.69
CA GLN A 189 10.22 11.42 -13.43
C GLN A 189 10.62 10.12 -14.13
N ARG A 190 10.78 10.17 -15.45
CA ARG A 190 11.35 9.07 -16.25
C ARG A 190 12.74 9.48 -16.72
N ASP A 191 13.73 8.67 -16.38
CA ASP A 191 15.11 8.86 -16.84
C ASP A 191 15.44 7.85 -17.94
N ALA A 192 15.93 8.35 -19.07
CA ALA A 192 16.48 7.53 -20.14
C ALA A 192 18.00 7.68 -20.14
N ILE A 193 18.71 6.59 -19.83
CA ILE A 193 20.17 6.55 -19.86
C ILE A 193 20.60 5.99 -21.20
N ALA A 194 21.29 6.80 -22.00
CA ALA A 194 21.80 6.36 -23.29
C ALA A 194 22.93 5.34 -23.11
N PRO A 195 23.03 4.33 -23.98
CA PRO A 195 24.16 3.40 -23.97
C PRO A 195 25.42 4.13 -24.44
N ASP A 196 26.22 4.63 -23.51
CA ASP A 196 27.46 5.38 -23.76
C ASP A 196 28.74 4.57 -23.45
N GLY A 197 28.58 3.28 -23.12
CA GLY A 197 29.68 2.41 -22.72
C GLY A 197 30.04 2.49 -21.24
N THR A 198 29.24 3.18 -20.41
CA THR A 198 29.43 3.19 -18.95
C THR A 198 29.20 1.80 -18.37
N SER A 199 30.26 1.22 -17.77
CA SER A 199 30.16 0.01 -16.96
C SER A 199 30.23 0.38 -15.48
N GLY A 200 29.19 0.07 -14.69
CA GLY A 200 29.17 0.33 -13.25
C GLY A 200 27.94 1.10 -12.81
N PHE A 201 28.14 2.17 -12.05
CA PHE A 201 27.06 2.95 -11.43
C PHE A 201 26.35 3.83 -12.45
N TYR A 202 25.02 3.73 -12.45
CA TYR A 202 24.12 4.65 -13.14
C TYR A 202 23.57 5.67 -12.15
N PHE A 203 23.49 6.93 -12.58
CA PHE A 203 22.97 8.01 -11.76
C PHE A 203 21.63 8.50 -12.32
N LEU A 204 20.68 8.72 -11.42
CA LEU A 204 19.41 9.34 -11.76
C LEU A 204 19.61 10.85 -11.95
N SER A 205 18.86 11.44 -12.88
CA SER A 205 18.88 12.87 -13.20
C SER A 205 18.40 13.71 -12.03
N ARG A 206 17.59 13.14 -11.13
CA ARG A 206 17.13 13.75 -9.88
C ARG A 206 17.58 12.95 -8.67
N ARG A 207 17.91 13.68 -7.59
CA ARG A 207 18.41 13.13 -6.32
C ARG A 207 17.37 13.07 -5.20
N LEU A 208 16.25 13.80 -5.34
CA LEU A 208 15.15 13.82 -4.38
C LEU A 208 14.16 12.70 -4.73
N LEU A 209 14.56 11.47 -4.42
CA LEU A 209 13.72 10.28 -4.59
C LEU A 209 12.92 10.03 -3.32
N ILE A 210 11.71 9.50 -3.46
CA ILE A 210 10.82 9.19 -2.34
C ILE A 210 10.86 7.67 -2.16
N PRO A 211 11.51 7.15 -1.11
CA PRO A 211 11.71 5.72 -0.98
C PRO A 211 10.38 4.95 -1.00
N GLY A 212 10.27 3.98 -1.91
CA GLY A 212 9.09 3.12 -2.03
C GLY A 212 8.07 3.63 -3.04
N SER A 213 8.32 4.77 -3.69
CA SER A 213 7.46 5.35 -4.74
C SER A 213 7.90 4.96 -6.16
N GLU A 214 8.95 4.14 -6.31
CA GLU A 214 9.62 3.89 -7.59
C GLU A 214 9.34 2.49 -8.17
N ASP A 215 8.86 2.45 -9.42
CA ASP A 215 8.94 1.25 -10.27
C ASP A 215 10.12 1.40 -11.24
N ILE A 216 11.13 0.54 -11.12
CA ILE A 216 12.32 0.55 -11.97
C ILE A 216 12.13 -0.44 -13.13
N TYR A 217 12.01 0.09 -14.35
CA TYR A 217 11.98 -0.71 -15.57
C TYR A 217 13.29 -0.58 -16.34
N LEU A 218 13.91 -1.71 -16.66
CA LEU A 218 15.07 -1.77 -17.55
C LEU A 218 14.59 -2.15 -18.95
N GLU A 219 14.49 -1.16 -19.82
CA GLU A 219 14.16 -1.36 -21.23
C GLU A 219 15.42 -1.28 -22.09
N LEU A 220 15.74 -2.38 -22.78
CA LEU A 220 16.82 -2.41 -23.76
C LEU A 220 16.24 -2.10 -25.14
N SER A 221 16.46 -0.88 -25.63
CA SER A 221 16.12 -0.53 -27.01
C SER A 221 17.34 -0.76 -27.91
N PRO A 222 17.21 -1.52 -29.02
CA PRO A 222 18.26 -1.60 -30.03
C PRO A 222 18.48 -0.21 -30.61
N SER A 223 19.71 0.31 -30.53
CA SER A 223 20.05 1.48 -31.35
C SER A 223 20.01 1.06 -32.81
N MET A 224 19.20 1.75 -33.63
CA MET A 224 19.26 1.58 -35.07
C MET A 224 20.67 1.96 -35.53
N MET A 225 21.47 0.95 -35.84
CA MET A 225 22.70 1.11 -36.59
C MET A 225 22.29 1.60 -37.97
N GLN A 226 22.41 2.91 -38.22
CA GLN A 226 22.34 3.43 -39.59
C GLN A 226 23.47 2.77 -40.36
N ALA A 227 23.11 1.83 -41.23
CA ALA A 227 24.00 1.38 -42.29
C ALA A 227 24.25 2.58 -43.21
N MET A 228 25.48 3.10 -43.17
CA MET A 228 26.02 3.95 -44.24
C MET A 228 26.30 3.10 -45.49
#